data_AF-A0A248TFF9-F1
#
_entry.id   AF-A0A248TFF9-F1
#
_cell.length_a   1.000
_cell.length_b   1.000
_cell.length_c   1.000
_cell.angle_alpha   90.00
_cell.angle_beta   90.00
_cell.angle_gamma   90.00
#
_symmetry.space_group_name_H-M   'P 1'
#
loop_
_entity.id
_entity.type
_entity.pdbx_description
1 polymer ?
#
loop_
_entity_poly.entity_id
_entity_poly.type
_entity_poly.pdbx_seq_one_letter_code
_entity_poly.pdbx_strand_id
1 'polypeptide(L)'
;MCFPCREDEYSDIEINVLWNKDHTDDERLYPIKERGGKVLDFFPFEDEEWSESYIVSNVKYEISNFRTITFQRIIDDLLIKQEADIEKQVLLASLQSGIPLIGKDIFKASRRQIDRYPTALTINLIKEYKEVTNSWHSRYGLLARNDWYMLQQVLFSVEKNILILLFVLNKEFIQHPGFKWLRKSVNALKVKPSNFLERSEKIHIGQLTMKDLQELEKILVETYRLVERAYPEIDLNEAKQKSMLTCPTNNKQSL
;
A
#
# COMPACT_ATOMS: atom_id res chain seq x y z
N MET A 1 4.81 16.44 -10.89
CA MET A 1 5.57 16.18 -9.65
C MET A 1 6.38 14.93 -9.88
N CYS A 2 7.67 14.90 -9.56
CA CYS A 2 8.54 13.73 -9.74
C CYS A 2 8.87 13.09 -8.38
N PHE A 3 8.91 11.77 -8.27
CA PHE A 3 9.17 11.06 -7.01
C PHE A 3 10.67 10.95 -6.69
N PRO A 4 11.16 11.51 -5.57
CA PRO A 4 12.56 11.43 -5.17
C PRO A 4 12.64 10.66 -3.87
N CYS A 5 12.94 9.37 -3.92
CA CYS A 5 13.65 8.69 -2.83
C CYS A 5 14.01 7.22 -3.09
N ARG A 6 13.70 6.63 -4.25
CA ARG A 6 13.95 5.20 -4.49
C ARG A 6 14.27 4.89 -5.94
N GLU A 7 15.30 5.54 -6.44
CA GLU A 7 15.84 5.26 -7.77
C GLU A 7 16.93 4.17 -7.72
N ASP A 8 16.91 3.32 -8.73
CA ASP A 8 17.95 2.36 -9.12
C ASP A 8 17.99 2.26 -10.66
N GLU A 9 18.82 1.36 -11.19
CA GLU A 9 18.98 1.18 -12.65
C GLU A 9 17.73 0.66 -13.37
N TYR A 10 16.71 0.21 -12.62
CA TYR A 10 15.44 -0.30 -13.15
C TYR A 10 14.28 0.69 -12.96
N SER A 11 14.57 1.88 -12.43
CA SER A 11 13.56 2.89 -12.13
C SER A 11 13.18 3.69 -13.37
N ASP A 12 11.88 3.90 -13.55
CA ASP A 12 11.31 4.84 -14.49
C ASP A 12 11.11 6.23 -13.85
N ILE A 13 10.71 7.20 -14.68
CA ILE A 13 10.34 8.53 -14.22
C ILE A 13 8.83 8.61 -14.11
N GLU A 14 8.34 8.58 -12.87
CA GLU A 14 6.92 8.80 -12.56
C GLU A 14 6.62 10.30 -12.42
N ILE A 15 5.63 10.81 -13.15
CA ILE A 15 5.18 12.22 -13.09
C ILE A 15 3.67 12.33 -12.90
N ASN A 16 3.28 12.92 -11.77
CA ASN A 16 1.89 13.36 -11.56
C ASN A 16 1.66 14.77 -12.11
N VAL A 17 0.67 14.95 -12.99
CA VAL A 17 0.30 16.23 -13.58
C VAL A 17 -1.12 16.62 -13.14
N LEU A 18 -1.27 17.83 -12.62
CA LEU A 18 -2.56 18.35 -12.15
C LEU A 18 -3.07 19.42 -13.10
N TRP A 19 -4.22 19.16 -13.72
CA TRP A 19 -4.81 20.00 -14.74
C TRP A 19 -6.05 20.73 -14.21
N ASN A 20 -6.32 21.92 -14.73
CA ASN A 20 -7.51 22.69 -14.39
C ASN A 20 -8.73 22.30 -15.25
N LYS A 21 -8.51 21.64 -16.39
CA LYS A 21 -9.51 21.16 -17.33
C LYS A 21 -9.09 19.81 -17.89
N ASP A 22 -9.98 19.17 -18.63
CA ASP A 22 -9.65 17.96 -19.39
C ASP A 22 -8.69 18.27 -20.54
N HIS A 23 -7.98 17.22 -20.93
CA HIS A 23 -7.15 17.20 -22.12
C HIS A 23 -7.67 16.20 -23.13
N THR A 24 -7.47 16.53 -24.41
CA THR A 24 -7.70 15.57 -25.48
C THR A 24 -6.51 14.61 -25.61
N ASP A 25 -6.74 13.47 -26.24
CA ASP A 25 -5.66 12.51 -26.51
C ASP A 25 -4.55 13.13 -27.38
N ASP A 26 -4.91 14.00 -28.32
CA ASP A 26 -3.94 14.73 -29.14
C ASP A 26 -3.06 15.68 -28.31
N GLU A 27 -3.63 16.38 -27.32
CA GLU A 27 -2.88 17.25 -26.41
C GLU A 27 -1.89 16.42 -25.55
N ARG A 28 -2.30 15.24 -25.08
CA ARG A 28 -1.45 14.33 -24.28
C ARG A 28 -0.35 13.67 -25.12
N LEU A 29 -0.65 13.29 -26.36
CA LEU A 29 0.29 12.63 -27.26
C LEU A 29 1.27 13.60 -27.92
N TYR A 30 0.90 14.88 -28.07
CA TYR A 30 1.74 15.90 -28.69
C TYR A 30 3.18 15.96 -28.13
N PRO A 31 3.43 16.11 -26.81
CA PRO A 31 4.79 16.20 -26.28
C PRO A 31 5.62 14.92 -26.52
N ILE A 32 4.98 13.75 -26.57
CA ILE A 32 5.65 12.48 -26.85
C ILE A 32 6.10 12.47 -28.32
N LYS A 33 5.19 12.81 -29.25
CA LYS A 33 5.45 12.87 -30.69
C LYS A 33 6.53 13.90 -31.02
N GLU A 34 6.45 15.09 -30.42
CA GLU A 34 7.43 16.18 -30.61
C GLU A 34 8.86 15.73 -30.26
N ARG A 35 9.01 14.86 -29.24
CA ARG A 35 10.30 14.34 -28.78
C ARG A 35 10.71 13.02 -29.45
N GLY A 36 9.97 12.56 -30.45
CA GLY A 36 10.24 11.27 -31.11
C GLY A 36 10.08 10.07 -30.17
N GLY A 37 9.25 10.21 -29.14
CA GLY A 37 9.00 9.17 -28.15
C GLY A 37 8.15 8.01 -28.69
N LYS A 38 8.31 6.85 -28.07
CA LYS A 38 7.51 5.66 -28.35
C LYS A 38 6.52 5.44 -27.21
N VAL A 39 5.23 5.54 -27.52
CA VAL A 39 4.15 5.16 -26.59
C VAL A 39 4.21 3.65 -26.34
N LEU A 40 4.14 3.25 -25.08
CA LEU A 40 4.03 1.86 -24.66
C LEU A 40 2.58 1.55 -24.30
N ASP A 41 2.01 2.32 -23.37
CA ASP A 41 0.62 2.23 -22.94
C ASP A 41 -0.04 3.62 -22.97
N PHE A 42 -1.33 3.65 -23.31
CA PHE A 42 -2.11 4.88 -23.35
C PHE A 42 -3.55 4.59 -22.93
N PHE A 43 -3.90 5.02 -21.72
CA PHE A 43 -5.20 4.77 -21.12
C PHE A 43 -6.11 6.00 -21.25
N PRO A 44 -7.40 5.79 -21.54
CA PRO A 44 -8.39 6.86 -21.50
C PRO A 44 -8.65 7.30 -20.05
N PHE A 45 -9.57 8.23 -19.86
CA PHE A 45 -9.99 8.63 -18.51
C PHE A 45 -10.71 7.48 -17.81
N GLU A 46 -10.09 6.93 -16.76
CA GLU A 46 -10.65 5.87 -15.92
C GLU A 46 -10.35 6.20 -14.46
N ASP A 47 -11.33 5.99 -13.57
CA ASP A 47 -11.20 6.19 -12.13
C ASP A 47 -10.55 7.54 -11.72
N GLU A 48 -10.93 8.59 -12.46
CA GLU A 48 -10.49 9.97 -12.22
C GLU A 48 -9.04 10.30 -12.62
N GLU A 49 -8.42 9.42 -13.39
CA GLU A 49 -7.06 9.51 -13.89
C GLU A 49 -7.01 9.35 -15.43
N TRP A 50 -6.10 10.06 -16.08
CA TRP A 50 -5.57 9.61 -17.37
C TRP A 50 -4.12 9.16 -17.22
N SER A 51 -3.77 8.01 -17.78
CA SER A 51 -2.41 7.46 -17.66
C SER A 51 -1.78 7.20 -19.02
N GLU A 52 -0.50 7.49 -19.15
CA GLU A 52 0.31 7.09 -20.30
C GLU A 52 1.73 6.69 -19.90
N SER A 53 2.26 5.68 -20.58
CA SER A 53 3.65 5.27 -20.43
C SER A 53 4.36 5.35 -21.78
N TYR A 54 5.58 5.87 -21.80
CA TYR A 54 6.35 6.04 -23.03
C TYR A 54 7.85 6.06 -22.80
N ILE A 55 8.61 5.85 -23.88
CA ILE A 55 10.08 5.95 -23.88
C ILE A 55 10.50 7.15 -24.72
N VAL A 56 11.33 8.03 -24.13
CA VAL A 56 12.05 9.09 -24.82
C VAL A 56 13.52 8.97 -24.44
N SER A 57 14.42 8.96 -25.42
CA SER A 57 15.87 8.87 -25.19
C SER A 57 16.29 7.70 -24.28
N ASN A 58 15.67 6.53 -24.46
CA ASN A 58 15.87 5.30 -23.68
C ASN A 58 15.48 5.38 -22.20
N VAL A 59 14.77 6.42 -21.79
CA VAL A 59 14.20 6.55 -20.43
C VAL A 59 12.70 6.30 -20.51
N LYS A 60 12.19 5.42 -19.65
CA LYS A 60 10.75 5.18 -19.50
C LYS A 60 10.14 6.24 -18.59
N TYR A 61 9.02 6.78 -19.02
CA TYR A 61 8.18 7.72 -18.27
C TYR A 61 6.84 7.06 -18.01
N GLU A 62 6.32 7.23 -16.81
CA GLU A 62 4.93 6.95 -16.44
C GLU A 62 4.28 8.26 -16.01
N ILE A 63 3.28 8.70 -16.74
CA ILE A 63 2.57 9.94 -16.47
C ILE A 63 1.16 9.61 -16.00
N SER A 64 0.82 10.16 -14.84
CA SER A 64 -0.53 10.11 -14.30
C SER A 64 -1.09 11.53 -14.25
N ASN A 65 -2.19 11.73 -14.95
CA ASN A 65 -2.84 13.01 -15.12
C ASN A 65 -4.12 13.02 -14.29
N PHE A 66 -4.29 14.06 -13.48
CA PHE A 66 -5.48 14.24 -12.65
C PHE A 66 -6.02 15.64 -12.83
N ARG A 67 -7.32 15.84 -12.57
CA ARG A 67 -7.81 17.19 -12.35
C ARG A 67 -7.39 17.70 -10.98
N THR A 68 -7.14 19.01 -10.88
CA THR A 68 -6.81 19.67 -9.61
C THR A 68 -7.96 19.51 -8.60
N ILE A 69 -9.21 19.52 -9.08
CA ILE A 69 -10.40 19.27 -8.24
C ILE A 69 -10.45 17.82 -7.72
N THR A 70 -10.02 16.84 -8.51
CA THR A 70 -9.88 15.44 -8.07
C THR A 70 -8.90 15.35 -6.91
N PHE A 71 -7.74 15.99 -7.06
CA PHE A 71 -6.72 15.97 -6.03
C PHE A 71 -7.18 16.62 -4.72
N GLN A 72 -7.88 17.76 -4.79
CA GLN A 72 -8.43 18.42 -3.60
C GLN A 72 -9.50 17.54 -2.92
N ARG A 73 -10.38 16.90 -3.70
CA ARG A 73 -11.36 15.95 -3.14
C ARG A 73 -10.68 14.78 -2.43
N ILE A 74 -9.61 14.22 -2.99
CA ILE A 74 -8.87 13.12 -2.36
C ILE A 74 -8.25 13.56 -1.01
N ILE A 75 -7.73 14.79 -0.93
CA ILE A 75 -7.28 15.38 0.34
C ILE A 75 -8.46 15.44 1.33
N ASP A 76 -9.61 15.95 0.91
CA ASP A 76 -10.78 16.10 1.79
C ASP A 76 -11.34 14.73 2.23
N ASP A 77 -11.38 13.75 1.33
CA ASP A 77 -11.83 12.38 1.61
C ASP A 77 -10.99 11.73 2.71
N LEU A 78 -9.66 11.90 2.67
CA LEU A 78 -8.77 11.32 3.69
C LEU A 78 -8.67 12.16 4.96
N LEU A 79 -8.57 13.49 4.84
CA LEU A 79 -8.30 14.35 5.99
C LEU A 79 -9.56 14.78 6.74
N ILE A 80 -10.68 14.98 6.03
CA ILE A 80 -11.94 15.46 6.60
C ILE A 80 -12.89 14.28 6.80
N LYS A 81 -13.18 13.51 5.73
CA LYS A 81 -14.10 12.38 5.79
C LYS A 81 -13.49 11.11 6.39
N GLN A 82 -12.15 11.04 6.44
CA GLN A 82 -11.39 9.96 7.06
C GLN A 82 -11.66 8.59 6.41
N GLU A 83 -11.79 8.58 5.09
CA GLU A 83 -12.02 7.37 4.32
C GLU A 83 -10.82 6.40 4.42
N ALA A 84 -11.09 5.13 4.67
CA ALA A 84 -10.07 4.09 4.83
C ALA A 84 -9.58 3.54 3.47
N ASP A 85 -9.17 4.45 2.58
CA ASP A 85 -8.80 4.14 1.20
C ASP A 85 -7.28 4.09 1.03
N ILE A 86 -6.76 3.01 0.47
CA ILE A 86 -5.32 2.80 0.32
C ILE A 86 -4.78 3.51 -0.93
N GLU A 87 -5.54 3.55 -2.01
CA GLU A 87 -5.12 4.16 -3.28
C GLU A 87 -5.04 5.67 -3.12
N LYS A 88 -6.02 6.27 -2.45
CA LYS A 88 -5.98 7.69 -2.06
C LYS A 88 -4.77 8.01 -1.19
N GLN A 89 -4.40 7.12 -0.26
CA GLN A 89 -3.21 7.32 0.58
C GLN A 89 -1.92 7.29 -0.22
N VAL A 90 -1.82 6.40 -1.21
CA VAL A 90 -0.69 6.34 -2.14
C VAL A 90 -0.55 7.66 -2.90
N LEU A 91 -1.66 8.22 -3.38
CA LEU A 91 -1.63 9.50 -4.06
C LEU A 91 -1.19 10.66 -3.15
N LEU A 92 -1.59 10.68 -1.88
CA LEU A 92 -1.10 11.69 -0.93
C LEU A 92 0.36 11.47 -0.52
N ALA A 93 0.81 10.23 -0.38
CA ALA A 93 2.23 9.91 -0.15
C ALA A 93 3.11 10.41 -1.30
N SER A 94 2.59 10.32 -2.53
CA SER A 94 3.13 10.91 -3.75
C SER A 94 3.36 12.42 -3.57
N LEU A 95 2.34 13.16 -3.13
CA LEU A 95 2.45 14.60 -2.85
C LEU A 95 3.44 14.92 -1.71
N GLN A 96 3.47 14.09 -0.68
CA GLN A 96 4.35 14.30 0.48
C GLN A 96 5.82 14.17 0.11
N SER A 97 6.16 13.17 -0.70
CA SER A 97 7.55 12.88 -1.10
C SER A 97 7.99 13.58 -2.38
N GLY A 98 7.07 13.94 -3.26
CA GLY A 98 7.36 14.48 -4.59
C GLY A 98 8.22 15.75 -4.65
N ILE A 99 8.79 16.04 -5.82
CA ILE A 99 9.41 17.33 -6.16
C ILE A 99 8.49 18.09 -7.12
N PRO A 100 8.17 19.36 -6.83
CA PRO A 100 7.41 20.20 -7.74
C PRO A 100 8.29 20.63 -8.92
N LEU A 101 7.87 20.25 -10.13
CA LEU A 101 8.50 20.72 -11.38
C LEU A 101 7.96 22.10 -11.76
N ILE A 102 6.64 22.27 -11.67
CA ILE A 102 5.87 23.51 -11.96
C ILE A 102 4.87 23.73 -10.82
N GLY A 103 4.40 24.97 -10.62
CA GLY A 103 3.31 25.26 -9.69
C GLY A 103 3.70 25.13 -8.21
N LYS A 104 4.92 25.55 -7.85
CA LYS A 104 5.52 25.36 -6.51
C LYS A 104 4.64 25.86 -5.35
N ASP A 105 3.87 26.93 -5.55
CA ASP A 105 3.04 27.51 -4.50
C ASP A 105 1.80 26.66 -4.21
N ILE A 106 1.10 26.20 -5.25
CA ILE A 106 -0.04 25.27 -5.12
C ILE A 106 0.44 23.98 -4.44
N PHE A 107 1.56 23.44 -4.92
CA PHE A 107 2.16 22.25 -4.35
C PHE A 107 2.49 22.40 -2.86
N LYS A 108 3.13 23.51 -2.46
CA LYS A 108 3.44 23.79 -1.05
C LYS A 108 2.18 23.94 -0.22
N ALA A 109 1.13 24.59 -0.75
CA ALA A 109 -0.14 24.74 -0.06
C ALA A 109 -0.81 23.37 0.18
N SER A 110 -0.87 22.50 -0.83
CA SER A 110 -1.41 21.14 -0.68
C SER A 110 -0.56 20.29 0.26
N ARG A 111 0.78 20.35 0.17
CA ARG A 111 1.66 19.64 1.08
C ARG A 111 1.42 20.01 2.54
N ARG A 112 1.28 21.31 2.84
CA ARG A 112 0.98 21.78 4.21
C ARG A 112 -0.33 21.22 4.77
N GLN A 113 -1.31 20.93 3.91
CA GLN A 113 -2.56 20.29 4.35
C GLN A 113 -2.31 18.85 4.83
N ILE A 114 -1.46 18.11 4.12
CA ILE A 114 -1.18 16.69 4.40
C ILE A 114 -0.01 16.45 5.37
N ASP A 115 0.74 17.49 5.75
CA ASP A 115 1.85 17.38 6.72
C ASP A 115 1.39 16.86 8.10
N ARG A 116 0.09 16.90 8.39
CA ARG A 116 -0.51 16.36 9.61
C ARG A 116 -1.37 15.16 9.29
N TYR A 117 -0.87 13.97 9.59
CA TYR A 117 -1.64 12.74 9.50
C TYR A 117 -2.76 12.71 10.57
N PRO A 118 -4.05 12.58 10.19
CA PRO A 118 -5.15 12.61 11.14
C PRO A 118 -5.20 11.35 12.02
N THR A 119 -5.34 11.54 13.33
CA THR A 119 -5.56 10.41 14.27
C THR A 119 -6.84 9.65 13.93
N ALA A 120 -7.90 10.33 13.50
CA ALA A 120 -9.16 9.68 13.20
C ALA A 120 -9.08 8.78 11.95
N LEU A 121 -8.29 9.16 10.93
CA LEU A 121 -7.94 8.30 9.80
C LEU A 121 -7.20 7.04 10.27
N THR A 122 -6.27 7.18 11.23
CA THR A 122 -5.56 6.03 11.84
C THR A 122 -6.56 5.04 12.44
N ILE A 123 -7.51 5.54 13.23
CA ILE A 123 -8.53 4.72 13.90
C ILE A 123 -9.41 3.99 12.88
N ASN A 124 -9.84 4.68 11.81
CA ASN A 124 -10.67 4.08 10.77
C ASN A 124 -9.93 2.98 10.02
N LEU A 125 -8.67 3.20 9.64
CA LEU A 125 -7.84 2.17 8.99
C LEU A 125 -7.56 0.98 9.92
N ILE A 126 -7.33 1.20 11.22
CA ILE A 126 -7.19 0.10 12.17
C ILE A 126 -8.49 -0.72 12.20
N LYS A 127 -9.66 -0.07 12.27
CA LYS A 127 -10.96 -0.77 12.30
C LYS A 127 -11.20 -1.59 11.04
N GLU A 128 -10.83 -1.06 9.88
CA GLU A 128 -11.00 -1.73 8.59
C GLU A 128 -10.06 -2.94 8.44
N TYR A 129 -8.79 -2.80 8.85
CA TYR A 129 -7.75 -3.79 8.56
C TYR A 129 -7.34 -4.67 9.75
N LYS A 130 -8.00 -4.54 10.92
CA LYS A 130 -7.66 -5.37 12.10
C LYS A 130 -8.02 -6.85 11.92
N GLU A 131 -9.03 -7.18 11.13
CA GLU A 131 -9.48 -8.56 10.97
C GLU A 131 -8.67 -9.28 9.89
N VAL A 132 -8.41 -10.57 10.08
CA VAL A 132 -7.90 -11.43 9.01
C VAL A 132 -9.05 -12.01 8.21
N THR A 133 -8.77 -12.41 6.96
CA THR A 133 -9.78 -13.02 6.10
C THR A 133 -10.19 -14.42 6.59
N ASN A 134 -11.40 -14.86 6.26
CA ASN A 134 -11.88 -16.21 6.60
C ASN A 134 -10.98 -17.34 6.06
N SER A 135 -10.28 -17.10 4.94
CA SER A 135 -9.35 -18.06 4.36
C SER A 135 -8.13 -18.31 5.25
N TRP A 136 -7.77 -17.38 6.13
CA TRP A 136 -6.71 -17.56 7.14
C TRP A 136 -6.95 -18.77 8.05
N HIS A 137 -8.20 -19.08 8.38
CA HIS A 137 -8.54 -20.26 9.21
C HIS A 137 -8.10 -21.59 8.55
N SER A 138 -7.95 -21.61 7.22
CA SER A 138 -7.58 -22.82 6.47
C SER A 138 -6.06 -23.02 6.32
N ARG A 139 -5.22 -22.09 6.79
CA ARG A 139 -3.76 -22.06 6.52
C ARG A 139 -3.03 -23.39 6.71
N TYR A 140 -3.31 -24.12 7.80
CA TYR A 140 -2.68 -25.42 8.06
C TYR A 140 -3.19 -26.53 7.14
N GLY A 141 -4.47 -26.50 6.77
CA GLY A 141 -5.04 -27.42 5.80
C GLY A 141 -4.52 -27.17 4.38
N LEU A 142 -4.33 -25.90 4.01
CA LEU A 142 -3.71 -25.50 2.74
C LEU A 142 -2.26 -25.99 2.68
N LEU A 143 -1.48 -25.80 3.76
CA LEU A 143 -0.11 -26.32 3.87
C LEU A 143 -0.07 -27.84 3.74
N ALA A 144 -0.90 -28.57 4.48
CA ALA A 144 -0.91 -30.03 4.49
C ALA A 144 -1.27 -30.64 3.11
N ARG A 145 -2.06 -29.92 2.31
CA ARG A 145 -2.45 -30.34 0.96
C ARG A 145 -1.53 -29.83 -0.14
N ASN A 146 -0.47 -29.08 0.20
CA ASN A 146 0.41 -28.41 -0.76
C ASN A 146 -0.37 -27.46 -1.71
N ASP A 147 -1.43 -26.82 -1.22
CA ASP A 147 -2.24 -25.87 -1.99
C ASP A 147 -1.52 -24.51 -2.02
N TRP A 148 -0.38 -24.47 -2.72
CA TRP A 148 0.60 -23.39 -2.61
C TRP A 148 0.05 -22.05 -3.09
N TYR A 149 -0.71 -22.04 -4.18
CA TYR A 149 -1.24 -20.81 -4.74
C TYR A 149 -2.21 -20.13 -3.75
N MET A 150 -3.19 -20.88 -3.23
CA MET A 150 -4.14 -20.35 -2.25
C MET A 150 -3.44 -19.99 -0.94
N LEU A 151 -2.46 -20.79 -0.50
CA LEU A 151 -1.70 -20.51 0.71
C LEU A 151 -0.93 -19.19 0.60
N GLN A 152 -0.27 -18.95 -0.53
CA GLN A 152 0.46 -17.70 -0.76
C GLN A 152 -0.48 -16.49 -0.80
N GLN A 153 -1.64 -16.59 -1.44
CA GLN A 153 -2.64 -15.50 -1.40
C GLN A 153 -3.08 -15.17 0.03
N VAL A 154 -3.30 -16.19 0.85
CA VAL A 154 -3.67 -16.03 2.27
C VAL A 154 -2.55 -15.34 3.06
N LEU A 155 -1.29 -15.74 2.85
CA LEU A 155 -0.14 -15.08 3.48
C LEU A 155 -0.04 -13.61 3.10
N PHE A 156 -0.07 -13.30 1.80
CA PHE A 156 0.02 -11.92 1.33
C PHE A 156 -1.12 -11.05 1.84
N SER A 157 -2.33 -11.59 1.97
CA SER A 157 -3.46 -10.86 2.55
C SER A 157 -3.20 -10.49 4.01
N VAL A 158 -2.67 -11.39 4.82
CA VAL A 158 -2.38 -11.12 6.24
C VAL A 158 -1.20 -10.18 6.40
N GLU A 159 -0.14 -10.38 5.62
CA GLU A 159 1.01 -9.46 5.61
C GLU A 159 0.63 -8.06 5.16
N LYS A 160 -0.25 -7.93 4.15
CA LYS A 160 -0.80 -6.64 3.72
C LYS A 160 -1.49 -5.93 4.88
N ASN A 161 -2.36 -6.63 5.62
CA ASN A 161 -3.05 -6.04 6.78
C ASN A 161 -2.06 -5.62 7.86
N ILE A 162 -1.07 -6.47 8.18
CA ILE A 162 -0.01 -6.13 9.13
C ILE A 162 0.74 -4.86 8.69
N LEU A 163 1.14 -4.78 7.42
CA LEU A 163 1.86 -3.62 6.91
C LEU A 163 1.02 -2.34 6.96
N ILE A 164 -0.26 -2.41 6.58
CA ILE A 164 -1.19 -1.28 6.72
C ILE A 164 -1.23 -0.82 8.18
N LEU A 165 -1.45 -1.73 9.13
CA LEU A 165 -1.47 -1.42 10.56
C LEU A 165 -0.16 -0.77 11.04
N LEU A 166 1.00 -1.26 10.57
CA LEU A 166 2.29 -0.67 10.92
C LEU A 166 2.46 0.75 10.36
N PHE A 167 2.06 1.01 9.12
CA PHE A 167 2.15 2.36 8.55
C PHE A 167 1.26 3.35 9.31
N VAL A 168 0.00 2.99 9.57
CA VAL A 168 -0.93 3.89 10.25
C VAL A 168 -0.55 4.12 11.71
N LEU A 169 0.01 3.13 12.42
CA LEU A 169 0.56 3.31 13.76
C LEU A 169 1.71 4.31 13.80
N ASN A 170 2.46 4.42 12.71
CA ASN A 170 3.54 5.39 12.55
C ASN A 170 3.06 6.72 11.96
N LYS A 171 1.76 6.86 11.66
CA LYS A 171 1.17 8.05 11.05
C LYS A 171 1.79 8.39 9.69
N GLU A 172 2.12 7.34 8.93
CA GLU A 172 2.70 7.43 7.60
C GLU A 172 1.67 7.03 6.55
N PHE A 173 1.57 7.80 5.46
CA PHE A 173 0.79 7.40 4.31
C PHE A 173 1.44 6.18 3.63
N ILE A 174 0.62 5.27 3.12
CA ILE A 174 1.09 4.09 2.39
C ILE A 174 1.67 4.56 1.05
N GLN A 175 2.94 4.24 0.79
CA GLN A 175 3.65 4.80 -0.36
C GLN A 175 3.43 4.06 -1.68
N HIS A 176 3.00 2.80 -1.61
CA HIS A 176 2.75 1.98 -2.79
C HIS A 176 1.73 0.88 -2.44
N PRO A 177 0.72 0.60 -3.28
CA PRO A 177 -0.37 -0.33 -2.95
C PRO A 177 0.12 -1.76 -2.72
N GLY A 178 1.12 -2.20 -3.50
CA GLY A 178 1.82 -3.48 -3.35
C GLY A 178 3.05 -3.45 -2.42
N PHE A 179 3.27 -2.36 -1.66
CA PHE A 179 4.43 -2.23 -0.77
C PHE A 179 5.80 -2.46 -1.42
N LYS A 180 5.98 -2.04 -2.68
CA LYS A 180 7.31 -2.02 -3.34
C LYS A 180 8.31 -1.31 -2.45
N TRP A 181 9.57 -1.77 -2.51
CA TRP A 181 10.66 -1.25 -1.66
C TRP A 181 10.44 -1.44 -0.15
N LEU A 182 9.79 -2.55 0.23
CA LEU A 182 9.39 -2.86 1.60
C LEU A 182 10.48 -2.59 2.64
N ARG A 183 11.73 -3.04 2.38
CA ARG A 183 12.87 -2.80 3.28
C ARG A 183 13.08 -1.32 3.59
N LYS A 184 13.06 -0.46 2.56
CA LYS A 184 13.25 0.99 2.71
C LYS A 184 12.10 1.59 3.52
N SER A 185 10.86 1.26 3.19
CA SER A 185 9.68 1.79 3.90
C SER A 185 9.66 1.39 5.37
N VAL A 186 9.83 0.09 5.65
CA VAL A 186 9.67 -0.43 7.01
C VAL A 186 10.83 -0.04 7.91
N ASN A 187 12.04 0.14 7.37
CA ASN A 187 13.17 0.66 8.15
C ASN A 187 12.90 2.04 8.74
N ALA A 188 12.14 2.89 8.04
CA ALA A 188 11.76 4.22 8.53
C ALA A 188 10.72 4.19 9.68
N LEU A 189 9.93 3.11 9.80
CA LEU A 189 8.92 2.98 10.84
C LEU A 189 9.55 2.87 12.23
N LYS A 190 9.06 3.63 13.20
CA LYS A 190 9.53 3.60 14.59
C LYS A 190 8.84 2.53 15.42
N VAL A 191 7.53 2.37 15.21
CA VAL A 191 6.69 1.40 15.90
C VAL A 191 6.52 0.18 15.01
N LYS A 192 7.23 -0.91 15.32
CA LYS A 192 7.14 -2.19 14.61
C LYS A 192 7.62 -3.35 15.48
N PRO A 193 7.22 -4.60 15.19
CA PRO A 193 7.77 -5.78 15.82
C PRO A 193 9.30 -5.85 15.71
N SER A 194 9.96 -6.42 16.71
CA SER A 194 11.42 -6.60 16.69
C SER A 194 11.83 -7.50 15.52
N ASN A 195 12.87 -7.07 14.79
CA ASN A 195 13.40 -7.75 13.60
C ASN A 195 12.33 -8.07 12.54
N PHE A 196 11.28 -7.24 12.45
CA PHE A 196 10.13 -7.49 11.57
C PHE A 196 10.52 -7.86 10.13
N LEU A 197 11.40 -7.07 9.49
CA LEU A 197 11.78 -7.29 8.09
C LEU A 197 12.44 -8.66 7.89
N GLU A 198 13.43 -8.98 8.72
CA GLU A 198 14.14 -10.26 8.64
C GLU A 198 13.20 -11.44 8.85
N ARG A 199 12.25 -11.31 9.79
CA ARG A 199 11.29 -12.38 10.11
C ARG A 199 10.25 -12.56 8.99
N SER A 200 9.68 -11.47 8.46
CA SER A 200 8.69 -11.52 7.38
C SER A 200 9.31 -12.03 6.08
N GLU A 201 10.51 -11.57 5.70
CA GLU A 201 11.15 -12.03 4.47
C GLU A 201 11.54 -13.52 4.52
N LYS A 202 11.93 -14.04 5.69
CA LYS A 202 12.27 -15.45 5.85
C LYS A 202 11.11 -16.40 5.53
N ILE A 203 9.86 -15.98 5.74
CA ILE A 203 8.66 -16.77 5.42
C ILE A 203 8.60 -17.11 3.93
N HIS A 204 9.15 -16.25 3.08
CA HIS A 204 9.10 -16.37 1.61
C HIS A 204 10.33 -17.05 1.02
N ILE A 205 11.29 -17.48 1.83
CA ILE A 205 12.53 -18.13 1.36
C ILE A 205 12.34 -19.64 1.35
N GLY A 206 12.33 -20.23 0.15
CA GLY A 206 12.24 -21.66 -0.04
C GLY A 206 10.81 -22.19 0.07
N GLN A 207 10.67 -23.46 0.48
CA GLN A 207 9.36 -24.09 0.66
C GLN A 207 8.79 -23.73 2.03
N LEU A 208 7.58 -23.18 2.02
CA LEU A 208 6.86 -22.79 3.23
C LEU A 208 6.64 -23.99 4.17
N THR A 209 6.86 -23.77 5.46
CA THR A 209 6.72 -24.77 6.51
C THR A 209 5.69 -24.34 7.56
N MET A 210 5.36 -25.29 8.45
CA MET A 210 4.52 -25.03 9.63
C MET A 210 5.10 -23.91 10.52
N LYS A 211 6.44 -23.84 10.63
CA LYS A 211 7.11 -22.84 11.46
C LYS A 211 6.95 -21.44 10.88
N ASP A 212 6.92 -21.30 9.56
CA ASP A 212 6.76 -20.00 8.90
C ASP A 212 5.34 -19.45 9.12
N LEU A 213 4.32 -20.32 9.08
CA LEU A 213 2.95 -19.95 9.44
C LEU A 213 2.85 -19.48 10.89
N GLN A 214 3.45 -20.22 11.82
CA GLN A 214 3.50 -19.84 13.23
C GLN A 214 4.28 -18.54 13.46
N GLU A 215 5.29 -18.27 12.63
CA GLU A 215 6.04 -17.03 12.70
C GLU A 215 5.18 -15.83 12.26
N LEU A 216 4.38 -15.97 11.19
CA LEU A 216 3.42 -14.94 10.79
C LEU A 216 2.36 -14.70 11.86
N GLU A 217 1.85 -15.75 12.51
CA GLU A 217 0.93 -15.63 13.66
C GLU A 217 1.53 -14.79 14.79
N LYS A 218 2.81 -15.02 15.13
CA LYS A 218 3.50 -14.22 16.17
C LYS A 218 3.61 -12.76 15.75
N ILE A 219 4.02 -12.49 14.50
CA ILE A 219 4.13 -11.12 13.97
C ILE A 219 2.76 -10.42 14.04
N LEU A 220 1.69 -11.11 13.69
CA LEU A 220 0.33 -10.58 13.77
C LEU A 220 -0.06 -10.23 15.22
N VAL A 221 0.17 -11.14 16.17
CA VAL A 221 -0.12 -10.89 17.61
C VAL A 221 0.71 -9.75 18.16
N GLU A 222 2.00 -9.68 17.82
CA GLU A 222 2.86 -8.57 18.20
C GLU A 222 2.35 -7.24 17.64
N THR A 223 1.86 -7.24 16.39
CA THR A 223 1.25 -6.06 15.76
C THR A 223 -0.02 -5.63 16.50
N TYR A 224 -0.92 -6.55 16.85
CA TYR A 224 -2.10 -6.22 17.66
C TYR A 224 -1.73 -5.64 19.03
N ARG A 225 -0.68 -6.13 19.70
CA ARG A 225 -0.20 -5.56 20.96
C ARG A 225 0.33 -4.14 20.80
N LEU A 226 0.93 -3.81 19.65
CA LEU A 226 1.35 -2.44 19.35
C LEU A 226 0.14 -1.53 19.15
N VAL A 227 -0.89 -2.01 18.46
CA VAL A 227 -2.15 -1.28 18.28
C VAL A 227 -2.81 -0.99 19.62
N GLU A 228 -3.01 -1.99 20.49
CA GLU A 228 -3.65 -1.80 21.80
C GLU A 228 -2.88 -0.84 22.72
N ARG A 229 -1.54 -0.85 22.60
CA ARG A 229 -0.71 0.08 23.39
C ARG A 229 -0.89 1.52 22.93
N ALA A 230 -1.03 1.73 21.61
CA ALA A 230 -1.18 3.06 21.03
C ALA A 230 -2.61 3.59 21.09
N TYR A 231 -3.60 2.70 20.98
CA TYR A 231 -5.03 2.98 20.89
C TYR A 231 -5.84 2.00 21.76
N PRO A 232 -5.77 2.12 23.09
CA PRO A 232 -6.42 1.20 24.03
C PRO A 232 -7.96 1.20 23.93
N GLU A 233 -8.54 2.21 23.30
CA GLU A 233 -9.98 2.31 23.03
C GLU A 233 -10.46 1.39 21.91
N ILE A 234 -9.55 0.84 21.10
CA ILE A 234 -9.90 -0.09 20.01
C ILE A 234 -9.88 -1.52 20.54
N ASP A 235 -11.05 -2.15 20.62
CA ASP A 235 -11.14 -3.56 20.99
C ASP A 235 -10.66 -4.48 19.85
N LEU A 236 -9.61 -5.25 20.14
CA LEU A 236 -9.02 -6.25 19.26
C LEU A 236 -9.24 -7.69 19.76
N ASN A 237 -10.00 -7.91 20.83
CA ASN A 237 -10.17 -9.25 21.40
C ASN A 237 -10.78 -10.23 20.39
N GLU A 238 -11.84 -9.81 19.68
CA GLU A 238 -12.48 -10.63 18.65
C GLU A 238 -11.52 -10.90 17.48
N ALA A 239 -10.84 -9.86 16.97
CA ALA A 239 -9.86 -9.97 15.89
C ALA A 239 -8.74 -10.98 16.23
N LYS A 240 -8.19 -10.88 17.45
CA LYS A 240 -7.18 -11.80 17.96
C LYS A 240 -7.70 -13.23 18.04
N GLN A 241 -8.88 -13.43 18.62
CA GLN A 241 -9.48 -14.76 18.73
C GLN A 241 -9.67 -15.39 17.35
N LYS A 242 -10.30 -14.67 16.42
CA LYS A 242 -10.50 -15.12 15.04
C LYS A 242 -9.18 -15.44 14.34
N SER A 243 -8.17 -14.58 14.49
CA SER A 243 -6.85 -14.79 13.87
C SER A 243 -6.15 -16.07 14.32
N MET A 244 -6.50 -16.62 15.48
CA MET A 244 -5.93 -17.87 15.99
C MET A 244 -6.76 -19.09 15.64
N LEU A 245 -8.01 -18.93 15.17
CA LEU A 245 -8.85 -20.04 14.77
C LEU A 245 -8.26 -20.79 13.58
N THR A 246 -8.43 -22.11 13.58
CA THR A 246 -8.03 -23.01 12.50
C THR A 246 -9.16 -23.96 12.18
N CYS A 247 -9.29 -24.38 10.92
CA CYS A 247 -10.22 -25.45 10.57
C CYS A 247 -9.94 -26.71 11.42
N PRO A 248 -10.99 -27.36 11.97
CA PRO A 248 -10.83 -28.60 12.72
C PRO A 248 -10.13 -29.66 11.86
N THR A 249 -9.15 -30.35 12.43
CA THR A 249 -8.60 -31.56 11.82
C THR A 249 -9.57 -32.70 12.10
N ASN A 250 -10.23 -33.23 11.07
CA ASN A 250 -10.91 -34.51 11.18
C ASN A 250 -9.84 -35.60 11.30
N ASN A 251 -9.40 -35.88 12.51
CA ASN A 251 -8.71 -37.14 12.81
C ASN A 251 -9.72 -38.25 12.56
N LYS A 252 -9.80 -38.75 11.32
CA LYS A 252 -10.27 -40.11 11.08
C LYS A 252 -9.23 -41.02 11.73
N GLN A 253 -9.38 -41.25 13.03
CA GLN A 253 -8.85 -42.47 13.64
C GLN A 253 -9.43 -43.63 12.84
N SER A 254 -8.53 -44.41 12.30
CA SER A 254 -8.74 -45.69 11.61
C SER A 254 -9.88 -46.50 12.21
N LEU A 255 -10.88 -46.80 11.39
CA LEU A 255 -11.68 -48.03 11.48
C LEU A 255 -11.14 -49.00 10.44
#